data_AF-A0A3B9R9I0-F1
#
_entry.id   AF-A0A3B9R9I0-F1
#
_cell.length_a   1.000
_cell.length_b   1.000
_cell.length_c   1.000
_cell.angle_alpha   90.00
_cell.angle_beta   90.00
_cell.angle_gamma   90.00
#
_symmetry.space_group_name_H-M   'P 1'
#
loop_
_entity.id
_entity.type
_entity.pdbx_description
1 polymer ?
#
loop_
_entity_poly.entity_id
_entity_poly.type
_entity_poly.pdbx_seq_one_letter_code
_entity_poly.pdbx_strand_id
1 'polypeptide(L)'
;MDIILWGKELDSHISLLDISVNKDTIITIEENTNFLDVALQRKPRKFKITYSFLNGKIKNQSIDTLSGHQSIIKFNAVKYQEFIAYCQQHNLTYHGKSLNKEFGVQLRKVLEQYKSVNQNKP
;
A
#
# COMPACT_ATOMS: atom_id res chain seq x y z
N MET A 1 1.84 -7.17 -15.75
CA MET A 1 2.52 -5.91 -16.07
C MET A 1 1.70 -4.70 -15.63
N ASP A 2 0.37 -4.75 -15.75
CA ASP A 2 -0.53 -3.63 -15.45
C ASP A 2 -0.56 -3.19 -13.98
N ILE A 3 -0.51 -4.13 -13.03
CA ILE A 3 -0.49 -3.83 -11.59
C ILE A 3 0.78 -3.06 -11.20
N ILE A 4 1.92 -3.33 -11.86
CA ILE A 4 3.17 -2.60 -11.62
C ILE A 4 3.03 -1.16 -12.09
N LEU A 5 2.41 -0.94 -13.25
CA LEU A 5 2.15 0.40 -13.76
C LEU A 5 1.18 1.16 -12.86
N TRP A 6 0.11 0.51 -12.39
CA TRP A 6 -0.80 1.09 -11.38
C TRP A 6 -0.05 1.48 -10.10
N GLY A 7 0.80 0.59 -9.59
CA GLY A 7 1.61 0.83 -8.40
C GLY A 7 2.58 2.00 -8.58
N LYS A 8 3.17 2.14 -9.77
CA LYS A 8 4.05 3.27 -10.12
C LYS A 8 3.30 4.60 -10.09
N GLU A 9 2.08 4.65 -10.63
CA GLU A 9 1.27 5.89 -10.58
C GLU A 9 0.96 6.30 -9.15
N LEU A 10 0.75 5.34 -8.23
CA LEU A 10 0.58 5.64 -6.81
C LEU A 10 1.88 5.77 -6.02
N ASP A 11 3.05 5.85 -6.67
CA ASP A 11 4.34 5.96 -5.98
C ASP A 11 4.54 4.88 -4.90
N SER A 12 4.16 3.64 -5.25
CA SER A 12 4.27 2.49 -4.36
C SER A 12 5.73 2.14 -4.13
N HIS A 13 6.12 2.04 -2.86
CA HIS A 13 7.48 1.68 -2.47
C HIS A 13 7.48 0.82 -1.20
N ILE A 14 8.59 0.11 -1.03
CA ILE A 14 8.83 -0.80 0.09
C ILE A 14 10.07 -0.29 0.82
N SER A 15 9.95 -0.11 2.13
CA SER A 15 11.09 0.17 2.99
C SER A 15 11.49 -1.08 3.76
N LEU A 16 12.76 -1.48 3.65
CA LEU A 16 13.32 -2.53 4.48
C LEU A 16 13.57 -1.96 5.89
N LEU A 17 12.87 -2.50 6.89
CA LEU A 17 12.98 -2.06 8.28
C LEU A 17 13.98 -2.91 9.08
N ASP A 18 14.01 -4.21 8.80
CA ASP A 18 14.90 -5.14 9.50
C ASP A 18 15.26 -6.31 8.58
N ILE A 19 16.45 -6.89 8.79
CA ILE A 19 16.92 -8.08 8.10
C ILE A 19 17.69 -8.97 9.07
N SER A 20 17.27 -10.23 9.12
CA SER A 20 17.94 -11.28 9.88
C SER A 20 18.33 -12.41 8.95
N VAL A 21 19.57 -12.88 9.06
CA VAL A 21 20.12 -13.94 8.22
C VAL A 21 20.47 -15.14 9.10
N ASN A 22 19.95 -16.30 8.71
CA ASN A 22 20.34 -17.61 9.23
C ASN A 22 20.75 -18.49 8.03
N LYS A 23 21.57 -19.53 8.25
CA LYS A 23 22.27 -20.33 7.24
C LYS A 23 21.62 -20.35 5.85
N ASP A 24 20.38 -20.86 5.77
CA ASP A 24 19.64 -21.01 4.52
C ASP A 24 18.37 -20.15 4.45
N THR A 25 18.18 -19.21 5.38
CA THR A 25 16.98 -18.37 5.46
C THR A 25 17.30 -16.91 5.74
N ILE A 26 16.64 -16.02 5.01
CA ILE A 26 16.64 -14.58 5.29
C ILE A 26 15.23 -14.19 5.70
N ILE A 27 15.12 -13.48 6.81
CA ILE A 27 13.86 -12.91 7.29
C ILE A 27 13.98 -11.40 7.16
N THR A 28 13.05 -10.78 6.46
CA THR A 28 12.93 -9.31 6.39
C THR A 28 11.68 -8.85 7.10
N ILE A 29 11.75 -7.65 7.68
CA ILE A 29 10.57 -6.86 8.01
C ILE A 29 10.50 -5.71 7.00
N GLU A 30 9.41 -5.68 6.24
CA GLU A 30 9.22 -4.71 5.16
C GLU A 30 7.96 -3.87 5.42
N GLU A 31 8.06 -2.58 5.18
CA GLU A 31 6.95 -1.63 5.25
C GLU A 31 6.49 -1.24 3.84
N ASN A 32 5.23 -1.51 3.55
CA ASN A 32 4.58 -1.15 2.30
C ASN A 32 3.77 0.15 2.45
N THR A 33 4.08 1.11 1.60
CA THR A 33 3.37 2.39 1.54
C THR A 33 3.23 2.88 0.11
N ASN A 34 2.26 3.76 -0.12
CA ASN A 34 2.03 4.43 -1.40
C ASN A 34 1.30 5.77 -1.17
N PHE A 35 1.06 6.50 -2.25
CA PHE A 35 0.40 7.79 -2.21
C PHE A 35 -1.04 7.72 -1.65
N LEU A 36 -1.74 6.60 -1.81
CA LEU A 36 -3.05 6.41 -1.18
C LEU A 36 -2.92 6.37 0.35
N ASP A 37 -1.86 5.73 0.87
CA ASP A 37 -1.62 5.71 2.30
C ASP A 37 -1.35 7.14 2.83
N VAL A 38 -0.61 7.96 2.08
CA VAL A 38 -0.35 9.38 2.39
C VAL A 38 -1.61 10.24 2.34
N ALA A 39 -2.33 10.22 1.21
CA ALA A 39 -3.49 11.08 0.97
C ALA A 39 -4.64 10.83 1.96
N LEU A 40 -4.79 9.57 2.39
CA LEU A 40 -5.85 9.15 3.30
C LEU A 40 -5.39 9.07 4.77
N GLN A 41 -4.15 9.44 5.06
CA GLN A 41 -3.54 9.32 6.40
C GLN A 41 -3.68 7.90 6.97
N ARG A 42 -3.53 6.89 6.10
CA ARG A 42 -3.58 5.48 6.50
C ARG A 42 -2.29 5.10 7.19
N LYS A 43 -2.39 4.10 8.05
CA LYS A 43 -1.23 3.51 8.72
C LYS A 43 -0.49 2.59 7.74
N PRO A 44 0.85 2.65 7.69
CA PRO A 44 1.63 1.77 6.83
C PRO A 44 1.45 0.31 7.26
N ARG A 45 1.58 -0.61 6.29
CA ARG A 45 1.42 -2.05 6.52
C ARG A 45 2.79 -2.70 6.54
N LYS A 46 3.07 -3.42 7.61
CA LYS A 46 4.32 -4.16 7.78
C LYS A 46 4.11 -5.65 7.59
N PHE A 47 5.06 -6.29 6.94
CA PHE A 47 5.06 -7.72 6.69
C PHE A 47 6.39 -8.32 7.09
N LYS A 48 6.35 -9.53 7.63
CA LYS A 48 7.53 -10.36 7.80
C LYS A 48 7.63 -11.27 6.58
N ILE A 49 8.72 -11.22 5.86
CA ILE A 49 8.94 -12.10 4.70
C ILE A 49 10.08 -13.04 5.02
N THR A 50 9.83 -14.35 4.88
CA THR A 50 10.85 -15.38 5.05
C THR A 50 11.21 -15.94 3.70
N TYR A 51 12.47 -15.77 3.30
CA TYR A 51 13.06 -16.31 2.09
C TYR A 51 13.90 -17.53 2.44
N SER A 52 13.71 -18.65 1.76
CA SER A 52 14.63 -19.79 1.84
C SER A 52 15.54 -19.84 0.62
N PHE A 53 16.82 -20.12 0.84
CA PHE A 53 17.83 -20.16 -0.20
C PHE A 53 18.29 -21.59 -0.48
N LEU A 54 18.59 -21.86 -1.74
CA LEU A 54 19.28 -23.08 -2.18
C LEU A 54 20.23 -22.69 -3.31
N ASN A 55 21.51 -23.05 -3.18
CA ASN A 55 22.53 -22.76 -4.20
C ASN A 55 22.61 -21.27 -4.58
N GLY A 56 22.52 -20.37 -3.59
CA GLY A 56 22.59 -18.93 -3.78
C GLY A 56 21.35 -18.29 -4.44
N LYS A 57 20.25 -19.04 -4.62
CA LYS A 57 18.99 -18.54 -5.19
C LYS A 57 17.85 -18.63 -4.18
N ILE A 58 16.94 -17.66 -4.22
CA ILE A 58 15.67 -17.75 -3.50
C ILE A 58 14.90 -18.94 -4.09
N LYS A 59 14.57 -19.90 -3.24
CA LYS A 59 13.78 -21.09 -3.59
C LYS A 59 12.31 -20.88 -3.24
N ASN A 60 12.03 -20.44 -2.01
CA ASN A 60 10.68 -20.16 -1.54
C ASN A 60 10.62 -18.80 -0.84
N GLN A 61 9.42 -18.24 -0.81
CA GLN A 61 9.07 -17.08 0.02
C GLN A 61 7.75 -17.35 0.75
N SER A 62 7.66 -16.91 2.01
CA SER A 62 6.39 -16.83 2.75
C SER A 62 6.24 -15.43 3.33
N ILE A 63 4.99 -14.95 3.40
CA ILE A 63 4.65 -13.62 3.90
C ILE A 63 3.74 -13.80 5.11
N ASP A 64 4.18 -13.28 6.25
CA ASP A 64 3.43 -13.24 7.49
C ASP A 64 3.07 -11.81 7.87
N THR A 65 1.96 -11.67 8.59
CA THR A 65 1.54 -10.39 9.17
C THR A 65 2.12 -10.22 10.57
N LEU A 66 2.36 -8.97 10.97
CA LEU A 66 2.84 -8.65 12.31
C LEU A 66 1.69 -8.38 13.30
N SER A 67 2.01 -8.35 14.59
CA SER A 67 1.05 -7.97 15.63
C SER A 67 0.44 -6.59 15.33
N GLY A 68 -0.87 -6.45 15.59
CA GLY A 68 -1.60 -5.22 15.28
C GLY A 68 -2.03 -5.06 13.81
N HIS A 69 -1.68 -5.99 12.91
CA HIS A 69 -2.05 -5.94 11.49
C HIS A 69 -3.57 -5.78 11.28
N GLN A 70 -4.39 -6.54 12.00
CA GLN A 70 -5.85 -6.43 11.92
C GLN A 70 -6.37 -5.05 12.31
N SER A 71 -5.81 -4.45 13.36
CA SER A 71 -6.19 -3.09 13.79
C SER A 71 -5.80 -2.05 12.73
N ILE A 72 -4.64 -2.21 12.08
CA ILE A 72 -4.20 -1.38 10.96
C ILE A 72 -5.15 -1.52 9.77
N ILE A 73 -5.52 -2.74 9.39
CA ILE A 73 -6.49 -2.97 8.30
C ILE A 73 -7.82 -2.27 8.59
N LYS A 74 -8.37 -2.44 9.79
CA LYS A 74 -9.65 -1.83 10.19
C LYS A 74 -9.58 -0.31 10.11
N PHE A 75 -8.52 0.30 10.66
CA PHE A 75 -8.31 1.75 10.58
C PHE A 75 -8.20 2.22 9.12
N ASN A 76 -7.41 1.52 8.30
CA ASN A 76 -7.22 1.88 6.90
C ASN A 76 -8.49 1.73 6.07
N ALA A 77 -9.34 0.76 6.40
CA ALA A 77 -10.64 0.58 5.78
C ALA A 77 -11.57 1.75 6.09
N VAL A 78 -11.62 2.22 7.34
CA VAL A 78 -12.38 3.43 7.72
C VAL A 78 -11.92 4.64 6.91
N LYS A 79 -10.61 4.88 6.84
CA LYS A 79 -10.04 5.97 6.02
C LYS A 79 -10.41 5.87 4.54
N TYR A 80 -10.48 4.66 4.00
CA TYR A 80 -10.91 4.46 2.63
C TYR A 80 -12.42 4.72 2.44
N GLN A 81 -13.26 4.35 3.42
CA GLN A 81 -14.70 4.67 3.39
C GLN A 81 -14.97 6.18 3.46
N GLU A 82 -14.22 6.92 4.28
CA GLU A 82 -14.28 8.39 4.32
C GLU A 82 -13.99 9.00 2.94
N PHE A 83 -12.99 8.48 2.23
CA PHE A 83 -12.66 8.88 0.87
C PHE A 83 -13.76 8.54 -0.14
N ILE A 84 -14.36 7.34 -0.04
CA ILE A 84 -15.48 6.95 -0.90
C ILE A 84 -16.66 7.90 -0.72
N ALA A 85 -17.02 8.21 0.52
CA ALA A 85 -18.12 9.13 0.83
C ALA A 85 -17.88 10.52 0.23
N TYR A 86 -16.65 11.04 0.34
CA TYR A 86 -16.26 12.28 -0.35
C TYR A 86 -16.43 12.17 -1.87
N CYS A 87 -15.94 11.11 -2.49
CA CYS A 87 -16.08 10.94 -3.94
C CYS A 87 -17.54 10.90 -4.37
N GLN A 88 -18.41 10.24 -3.60
CA GLN A 88 -19.86 10.20 -3.87
C GLN A 88 -20.51 11.58 -3.73
N GLN A 89 -20.19 12.31 -2.66
CA GLN A 89 -20.70 13.68 -2.44
C GLN A 89 -20.33 14.64 -3.57
N HIS A 90 -19.17 14.44 -4.18
CA HIS A 90 -18.62 15.31 -5.23
C HIS A 90 -18.75 14.72 -6.65
N ASN A 91 -19.49 13.62 -6.83
CA ASN A 91 -19.63 12.92 -8.12
C ASN A 91 -18.29 12.59 -8.81
N LEU A 92 -17.27 12.23 -8.03
CA LEU A 92 -15.93 11.89 -8.52
C LEU A 92 -15.82 10.39 -8.80
N THR A 93 -15.33 10.05 -9.99
CA THR A 93 -14.98 8.67 -10.34
C THR A 93 -13.56 8.36 -9.88
N TYR A 94 -13.40 7.40 -8.97
CA TYR A 94 -12.14 7.04 -8.33
C TYR A 94 -11.75 5.57 -8.54
N HIS A 95 -12.47 4.80 -9.35
CA HIS A 95 -12.23 3.38 -9.58
C HIS A 95 -12.12 3.06 -11.08
N GLY A 96 -11.36 2.01 -11.41
CA GLY A 96 -11.24 1.46 -12.75
C GLY A 96 -11.63 -0.02 -12.80
N LYS A 97 -11.90 -0.54 -13.99
CA LYS A 97 -12.24 -1.96 -14.21
C LYS A 97 -11.07 -2.90 -13.92
N SER A 98 -9.84 -2.41 -13.96
CA SER A 98 -8.61 -3.18 -13.74
C SER A 98 -7.53 -2.31 -13.12
N LEU A 99 -6.65 -2.92 -12.33
CA LEU A 99 -5.46 -2.28 -11.75
C LEU A 99 -4.41 -2.04 -12.84
N ASN A 100 -4.64 -1.01 -13.66
CA ASN A 100 -3.79 -0.60 -14.76
C ASN A 100 -3.31 0.86 -14.59
N LYS A 101 -2.49 1.34 -15.54
CA LYS A 101 -1.94 2.69 -15.50
C LYS A 101 -3.04 3.78 -15.45
N GLU A 102 -4.04 3.69 -16.31
CA GLU A 102 -5.12 4.68 -16.40
C GLU A 102 -5.88 4.82 -15.08
N PHE A 103 -6.19 3.68 -14.45
CA PHE A 103 -6.79 3.69 -13.13
C PHE A 103 -5.86 4.35 -12.11
N GLY A 104 -4.56 4.04 -12.12
CA GLY A 104 -3.59 4.67 -11.23
C GLY A 104 -3.57 6.20 -11.34
N VAL A 105 -3.52 6.71 -12.58
CA VAL A 105 -3.54 8.17 -12.88
C VAL A 105 -4.83 8.81 -12.36
N GLN A 106 -5.98 8.22 -12.67
CA GLN A 106 -7.27 8.77 -12.26
C GLN A 106 -7.42 8.78 -10.74
N LEU A 107 -7.06 7.67 -10.08
CA LEU A 107 -7.11 7.56 -8.63
C LEU A 107 -6.20 8.59 -7.97
N ARG A 108 -4.97 8.75 -8.46
CA ARG A 108 -4.03 9.75 -7.94
C ARG A 108 -4.59 11.17 -8.00
N LYS A 109 -5.18 11.55 -9.14
CA LYS A 109 -5.80 12.87 -9.31
C LYS A 109 -6.89 13.14 -8.27
N VAL A 110 -7.75 12.15 -8.00
CA VAL A 110 -8.83 12.29 -7.01
C VAL A 110 -8.28 12.29 -5.57
N LEU A 111 -7.24 11.51 -5.29
CA LEU A 111 -6.56 11.51 -3.99
C LEU A 111 -5.87 12.85 -3.70
N GLU A 112 -5.26 13.48 -4.72
CA GLU A 112 -4.67 14.81 -4.59
C GLU A 112 -5.73 15.87 -4.24
N GLN A 113 -6.90 15.80 -4.88
CA GLN A 113 -8.04 16.67 -4.54
C GLN A 113 -8.49 16.44 -3.08
N TYR A 114 -8.71 15.18 -2.68
CA TYR A 114 -9.12 14.85 -1.31
C TYR A 114 -8.10 15.32 -0.26
N LYS A 115 -6.81 15.11 -0.52
CA LYS A 115 -5.73 15.54 0.38
C LYS A 115 -5.74 17.05 0.55
N SER A 116 -5.87 17.83 -0.53
CA SER A 116 -5.88 19.30 -0.48
C SER A 116 -7.02 19.86 0.37
N VAL A 117 -8.20 19.24 0.32
CA VAL A 117 -9.37 19.66 1.11
C VAL A 117 -9.18 19.36 2.60
N ASN A 118 -8.61 18.21 2.94
CA ASN A 118 -8.44 17.81 4.34
C ASN A 118 -7.22 18.42 5.02
N GLN A 119 -6.21 18.87 4.27
CA GLN A 119 -5.09 19.64 4.82
C GLN A 119 -5.47 21.08 5.18
N ASN A 120 -6.58 21.58 4.65
CA ASN A 120 -7.10 22.92 4.91
C ASN A 120 -8.24 22.93 5.94
N LYS A 121 -8.50 21.82 6.64
CA LYS A 121 -9.41 21.81 7.79
C LYS A 121 -8.67 22.35 9.01
N PRO A 122 -9.22 23.36 9.71
CA PRO A 122 -8.59 23.93 10.91
C PRO A 122 -8.45 22.91 12.04
#